data_AF-Q2QPQ0-F1
#
_entry.id   AF-Q2QPQ0-F1
#
_cell.length_a   1.000
_cell.length_b   1.000
_cell.length_c   1.000
_cell.angle_alpha   90.00
_cell.angle_beta   90.00
_cell.angle_gamma   90.00
#
_symmetry.space_group_name_H-M   'P 1'
#
loop_
_entity.id
_entity.type
_entity.pdbx_description
1 polymer ?
#
loop_
_entity_poly.entity_id
_entity_poly.type
_entity_poly.pdbx_seq_one_letter_code
_entity_poly.pdbx_strand_id
1 'polypeptide(L)'
;MWIKKKKQHQLQPSLQFMDEEEETTSGALVPLADDVKATLLDISKRLEGSLESLVVSCGSIRDRFLEIHDQLPDDLAETIIPAAYLERHRLKLEKAKQRIANHRERQGIEATIQANRASITEEKAKLDELEVGPNSTEANIRRLNARKIELLAELEQCNAQLAVEEQKLADLPKAIKDQKSKLKASIKHLADQIKSLKIIPGTDVADVQAIDEVDQIRQRAISAIQRYVSR
;
A
#
# COMPACT_ATOMS: atom_id res chain seq x y z
N MET A 1 20.68 -6.54 20.56
CA MET A 1 21.99 -6.01 20.12
C MET A 1 21.92 -4.50 20.04
N TRP A 2 22.69 -3.83 20.90
CA TRP A 2 23.30 -2.49 20.80
C TRP A 2 22.65 -1.39 19.95
N ILE A 3 22.12 -0.34 20.60
CA ILE A 3 22.44 1.05 20.21
C ILE A 3 22.63 1.88 21.50
N LYS A 4 23.90 2.12 21.85
CA LYS A 4 24.29 3.12 22.86
C LYS A 4 24.07 4.52 22.26
N LYS A 5 23.26 5.34 22.94
CA LYS A 5 23.16 6.78 22.71
C LYS A 5 24.52 7.44 22.98
N LYS A 6 25.16 7.96 21.94
CA LYS A 6 26.36 8.80 22.04
C LYS A 6 25.90 10.26 22.14
N LYS A 7 25.80 10.79 23.36
CA LYS A 7 25.53 12.22 23.59
C LYS A 7 26.80 13.00 23.29
N GLN A 8 26.63 14.05 22.49
CA GLN A 8 27.65 14.98 22.03
C GLN A 8 28.28 15.71 23.23
N HIS A 9 29.61 15.71 23.30
CA HIS A 9 30.36 16.65 24.12
C HIS A 9 30.31 18.02 23.43
N GLN A 10 29.64 18.98 24.06
CA GLN A 10 29.85 20.41 23.78
C GLN A 10 31.28 20.77 24.21
N LEU A 11 32.11 21.17 23.25
CA LEU A 11 33.37 21.83 23.51
C LEU A 11 33.09 23.33 23.62
N GLN A 12 33.38 23.91 24.79
CA GLN A 12 33.45 25.35 24.99
C GLN A 12 34.63 25.93 24.20
N PRO A 13 34.54 27.16 23.67
CA PRO A 13 35.72 27.97 23.41
C PRO A 13 36.06 28.78 24.67
N SER A 14 37.09 28.38 25.38
CA SER A 14 37.83 29.26 26.29
C SER A 14 38.69 30.19 25.43
N LEU A 15 38.20 31.38 25.10
CA LEU A 15 39.05 32.50 24.75
C LEU A 15 39.30 33.31 26.02
N GLN A 16 40.40 32.98 26.69
CA GLN A 16 41.08 33.87 27.61
C GLN A 16 42.32 34.33 26.86
N PHE A 17 42.30 35.54 26.33
CA PHE A 17 43.52 36.25 25.98
C PHE A 17 43.61 37.42 26.95
N MET A 18 44.65 37.36 27.79
CA MET A 18 45.07 38.48 28.62
C MET A 18 45.63 39.55 27.67
N ASP A 19 45.14 40.78 27.81
CA ASP A 19 45.83 41.97 27.32
C ASP A 19 47.11 42.10 28.15
N GLU A 20 48.25 41.71 27.57
CA GLU A 20 49.54 42.22 28.00
C GLU A 20 49.83 43.46 27.15
N GLU A 21 49.66 44.63 27.78
CA GLU A 21 50.16 45.90 27.30
C GLU A 21 51.69 45.80 27.12
N GLU A 22 52.16 45.72 25.87
CA GLU A 22 53.57 45.99 25.58
C GLU A 22 53.83 47.48 25.76
N GLU A 23 54.50 47.81 26.86
CA GLU A 23 55.22 49.07 27.05
C GLU A 23 56.19 49.27 25.87
N THR A 24 55.79 50.12 24.92
CA THR A 24 56.69 50.60 23.88
C THR A 24 57.74 51.50 24.51
N THR A 25 58.85 50.91 24.97
CA THR A 25 60.08 51.65 25.21
C THR A 25 60.60 52.09 23.85
N SER A 26 60.25 53.31 23.47
CA SER A 26 60.72 53.99 22.26
C SER A 26 62.24 54.22 22.36
N GLY A 27 62.99 53.18 22.00
CA GLY A 27 64.41 53.30 21.69
C GLY A 27 64.53 54.12 20.41
N ALA A 28 65.16 55.28 20.49
CA ALA A 28 65.41 56.14 19.34
C ALA A 28 66.16 55.36 18.26
N LEU A 29 65.45 55.00 17.18
CA LEU A 29 66.03 54.38 16.00
C LEU A 29 67.08 55.33 15.42
N VAL A 30 68.31 54.82 15.28
CA VAL A 30 69.36 55.48 14.50
C VAL A 30 68.77 55.85 13.13
N PRO A 31 68.92 57.10 12.64
CA PRO A 31 68.38 57.47 11.34
C PRO A 31 68.97 56.58 10.25
N LEU A 32 68.13 55.71 9.69
CA LEU A 32 68.49 54.90 8.53
C LEU A 32 68.91 55.82 7.38
N ALA A 33 70.01 55.48 6.72
CA ALA A 33 70.48 56.18 5.53
C ALA A 33 69.43 56.08 4.41
N ASP A 34 69.33 57.12 3.57
CA ASP A 34 68.24 57.25 2.59
C ASP A 34 68.29 56.17 1.50
N ASP A 35 69.47 55.62 1.22
CA ASP A 35 69.70 54.47 0.34
C ASP A 35 69.19 53.15 0.92
N VAL A 36 69.35 52.93 2.23
CA VAL A 36 68.77 51.76 2.93
C VAL A 36 67.24 51.81 2.89
N LYS A 37 66.65 53.00 3.12
CA LYS A 37 65.19 53.20 3.00
C LYS A 37 64.69 52.93 1.59
N ALA A 38 65.40 53.41 0.57
CA ALA A 38 65.03 53.17 -0.83
C ALA A 38 65.04 51.69 -1.19
N THR A 39 66.02 50.94 -0.67
CA THR A 39 66.14 49.49 -0.89
C THR A 39 65.06 48.69 -0.16
N LEU A 40 64.72 49.06 1.08
CA LEU A 40 63.59 48.49 1.81
C LEU A 40 62.25 48.72 1.09
N LEU A 41 62.05 49.90 0.49
CA LEU A 41 60.88 50.18 -0.34
C LEU A 41 60.86 49.34 -1.63
N ASP A 42 62.02 49.10 -2.26
CA ASP A 42 62.12 48.19 -3.41
C ASP A 42 61.76 46.74 -3.02
N ILE A 43 62.27 46.26 -1.88
CA ILE A 43 61.91 44.95 -1.30
C ILE A 43 60.41 44.85 -1.05
N SER A 44 59.81 45.87 -0.41
CA SER A 44 58.37 45.92 -0.15
C SER A 44 57.57 45.81 -1.45
N LYS A 45 57.90 46.61 -2.47
CA LYS A 45 57.22 46.56 -3.78
C LYS A 45 57.35 45.21 -4.46
N ARG A 46 58.50 44.54 -4.35
CA ARG A 46 58.68 43.20 -4.90
C ARG A 46 57.85 42.15 -4.15
N LEU A 47 57.68 42.31 -2.84
CA LEU A 47 56.85 41.43 -2.01
C LEU A 47 55.34 41.58 -2.26
N GLU A 48 54.88 42.67 -2.87
CA GLU A 48 53.48 42.85 -3.30
C GLU A 48 53.08 41.94 -4.48
N GLY A 49 54.03 41.17 -5.03
CA GLY A 49 53.77 40.19 -6.08
C GLY A 49 52.84 39.04 -5.66
N SER A 50 52.34 38.31 -6.66
CA SER A 50 51.52 37.10 -6.41
C SER A 50 52.33 36.05 -5.66
N LEU A 51 51.72 35.43 -4.65
CA LEU A 51 52.37 34.40 -3.83
C LEU A 51 52.90 33.23 -4.67
N GLU A 52 52.22 32.90 -5.77
CA GLU A 52 52.61 31.87 -6.74
C GLU A 52 53.93 32.20 -7.43
N SER A 53 54.13 33.46 -7.79
CA SER A 53 55.37 33.92 -8.42
C SER A 53 56.52 34.01 -7.41
N LEU A 54 56.23 34.50 -6.20
CA LEU A 54 57.21 34.69 -5.13
C LEU A 54 57.80 33.38 -4.62
N VAL A 55 56.99 32.33 -4.48
CA VAL A 55 57.49 31.00 -4.07
C VAL A 55 58.25 30.26 -5.16
N VAL A 56 58.24 30.77 -6.41
CA VAL A 56 59.00 30.21 -7.53
C VAL A 56 60.33 30.94 -7.71
N SER A 57 60.35 32.26 -7.50
CA SER A 57 61.55 33.08 -7.71
C SER A 57 61.54 34.33 -6.81
N CYS A 58 62.06 34.19 -5.59
CA CYS A 58 62.27 35.26 -4.62
C CYS A 58 63.74 35.72 -4.58
N GLY A 59 64.63 35.13 -5.41
CA GLY A 59 66.04 35.55 -5.54
C GLY A 59 66.26 37.06 -5.62
N SER A 60 65.46 37.78 -6.42
CA SER A 60 65.62 39.25 -6.53
C SER A 60 65.32 40.03 -5.25
N ILE A 61 64.50 39.48 -4.35
CA ILE A 61 64.22 40.04 -3.02
C ILE A 61 65.39 39.72 -2.08
N ARG A 62 65.94 38.51 -2.17
CA ARG A 62 67.10 38.08 -1.40
C ARG A 62 68.33 38.90 -1.73
N ASP A 63 68.59 39.15 -3.02
CA ASP A 63 69.74 39.94 -3.47
C ASP A 63 69.68 41.36 -2.88
N ARG A 64 68.51 42.02 -2.97
CA ARG A 64 68.28 43.33 -2.36
C ARG A 64 68.40 43.34 -0.85
N PHE A 65 67.97 42.28 -0.18
CA PHE A 65 68.10 42.15 1.27
C PHE A 65 69.57 42.03 1.69
N LEU A 66 70.36 41.24 0.96
CA LEU A 66 71.78 41.06 1.24
C LEU A 66 72.60 42.34 1.01
N GLU A 67 72.19 43.22 0.08
CA GLU A 67 72.83 44.52 -0.15
C GLU A 67 72.83 45.43 1.10
N ILE A 68 71.80 45.32 1.95
CA ILE A 68 71.61 46.21 3.11
C ILE A 68 71.66 45.48 4.46
N HIS A 69 71.87 44.15 4.47
CA HIS A 69 71.75 43.30 5.65
C HIS A 69 72.54 43.82 6.87
N ASP A 70 73.81 44.17 6.68
CA ASP A 70 74.72 44.58 7.77
C ASP A 70 74.39 45.98 8.35
N GLN A 71 73.45 46.70 7.72
CA GLN A 71 73.01 48.04 8.11
C GLN A 71 71.63 48.03 8.77
N LEU A 72 70.97 46.86 8.84
CA LEU A 72 69.64 46.72 9.42
C LEU A 72 69.72 46.34 10.91
N PRO A 73 68.78 46.82 11.74
CA PRO A 73 68.56 46.26 13.07
C PRO A 73 68.18 44.77 12.98
N ASP A 74 68.67 43.97 13.92
CA ASP A 74 68.44 42.52 13.96
C ASP A 74 66.96 42.16 13.89
N ASP A 75 66.10 42.85 14.66
CA ASP A 75 64.64 42.62 14.68
C ASP A 75 64.00 42.74 13.28
N LEU A 76 64.46 43.71 12.48
CA LEU A 76 63.94 43.94 11.12
C LEU A 76 64.49 42.89 10.15
N ALA A 77 65.76 42.54 10.28
CA ALA A 77 66.37 41.47 9.49
C ALA A 77 65.65 40.12 9.75
N GLU A 78 65.41 39.76 11.00
CA GLU A 78 64.68 38.54 11.39
C GLU A 78 63.26 38.49 10.81
N THR A 79 62.59 39.63 10.69
CA THR A 79 61.26 39.72 10.07
C THR A 79 61.30 39.55 8.55
N ILE A 80 62.32 40.07 7.87
CA ILE A 80 62.45 40.03 6.40
C ILE A 80 63.01 38.69 5.91
N ILE A 81 63.85 38.02 6.70
CA ILE A 81 64.48 36.74 6.33
C ILE A 81 63.46 35.70 5.83
N PRO A 82 62.34 35.40 6.53
CA PRO A 82 61.33 34.46 6.02
C PRO A 82 60.77 34.84 4.64
N ALA A 83 60.63 36.13 4.37
CA ALA A 83 60.14 36.66 3.10
C ALA A 83 61.19 36.60 1.97
N ALA A 84 62.49 36.68 2.31
CA ALA A 84 63.61 36.52 1.38
C ALA A 84 63.92 35.06 1.00
N TYR A 85 63.25 34.09 1.63
CA TYR A 85 63.39 32.65 1.38
C TYR A 85 62.04 31.93 1.20
N LEU A 86 61.06 32.62 0.59
CA LEU A 86 59.71 32.07 0.39
C LEU A 86 59.68 30.79 -0.45
N GLU A 87 60.68 30.53 -1.30
CA GLU A 87 60.72 29.31 -2.12
C GLU A 87 60.78 28.04 -1.27
N ARG A 88 61.30 28.12 -0.04
CA ARG A 88 61.29 27.00 0.93
C ARG A 88 59.87 26.52 1.25
N HIS A 89 58.87 27.39 1.11
CA HIS A 89 57.46 27.08 1.40
C HIS A 89 56.64 26.63 0.19
N ARG A 90 57.23 26.54 -1.00
CA ARG A 90 56.54 26.15 -2.24
C ARG A 90 55.72 24.86 -2.10
N LEU A 91 56.35 23.79 -1.61
CA LEU A 91 55.67 22.49 -1.46
C LEU A 91 54.50 22.57 -0.46
N LYS A 92 54.62 23.40 0.58
CA LYS A 92 53.55 23.61 1.58
C LYS A 92 52.36 24.30 0.94
N LEU A 93 52.59 25.33 0.11
CA LEU A 93 51.56 26.06 -0.62
C LEU A 93 50.81 25.13 -1.59
N GLU A 94 51.54 24.40 -2.43
CA GLU A 94 50.94 23.48 -3.43
C GLU A 94 50.07 22.41 -2.76
N LYS A 95 50.59 21.79 -1.69
CA LYS A 95 49.80 20.80 -0.92
C LYS A 95 48.55 21.43 -0.29
N ALA A 96 48.62 22.68 0.17
CA ALA A 96 47.46 23.36 0.74
C ALA A 96 46.39 23.64 -0.32
N LYS A 97 46.79 24.14 -1.49
CA LYS A 97 45.87 24.36 -2.63
C LYS A 97 45.22 23.06 -3.09
N GLN A 98 46.00 21.99 -3.20
CA GLN A 98 45.46 20.69 -3.56
C GLN A 98 44.44 20.20 -2.53
N ARG A 99 44.71 20.35 -1.23
CA ARG A 99 43.73 20.01 -0.18
C ARG A 99 42.45 20.81 -0.32
N ILE A 100 42.53 22.11 -0.60
CA ILE A 100 41.33 22.94 -0.82
C ILE A 100 40.52 22.42 -2.01
N ALA A 101 41.16 22.09 -3.13
CA ALA A 101 40.49 21.51 -4.30
C ALA A 101 39.82 20.17 -3.94
N ASN A 102 40.53 19.27 -3.28
CA ASN A 102 40.01 17.97 -2.84
C ASN A 102 38.83 18.12 -1.87
N HIS A 103 38.87 19.10 -0.96
CA HIS A 103 37.76 19.37 -0.05
C HIS A 103 36.50 19.82 -0.79
N ARG A 104 36.64 20.67 -1.82
CA ARG A 104 35.52 21.11 -2.66
C ARG A 104 34.91 19.95 -3.45
N GLU A 105 35.75 19.11 -4.05
CA GLU A 105 35.29 17.91 -4.77
C GLU A 105 34.56 16.95 -3.82
N ARG A 106 35.15 16.67 -2.65
CA ARG A 106 34.52 15.83 -1.62
C ARG A 106 33.17 16.37 -1.20
N GLN A 107 33.03 17.69 -1.02
CA GLN A 107 31.76 18.31 -0.65
C GLN A 107 30.69 18.08 -1.72
N GLY A 108 31.04 18.17 -3.00
CA GLY A 108 30.11 17.88 -4.10
C GLY A 108 29.66 16.42 -4.14
N ILE A 109 30.60 15.49 -3.94
CA ILE A 109 30.29 14.05 -3.87
C ILE A 109 29.41 13.75 -2.65
N GLU A 110 29.72 14.33 -1.49
CA GLU A 110 28.94 14.13 -0.26
C GLU A 110 27.51 14.66 -0.40
N ALA A 111 27.31 15.82 -1.04
CA ALA A 111 25.97 16.33 -1.34
C ALA A 111 25.19 15.36 -2.26
N THR A 112 25.85 14.81 -3.28
CA THR A 112 25.24 13.82 -4.19
C THR A 112 24.86 12.53 -3.46
N ILE A 113 25.73 12.04 -2.56
CA ILE A 113 25.44 10.86 -1.73
C ILE A 113 24.20 11.10 -0.85
N GLN A 114 24.07 12.29 -0.24
CA GLN A 114 22.91 12.59 0.59
C GLN A 114 21.62 12.68 -0.23
N ALA A 115 21.67 13.30 -1.42
CA ALA A 115 20.52 13.33 -2.33
C ALA A 115 20.08 11.91 -2.73
N ASN A 116 21.04 11.04 -3.10
CA ASN A 116 20.76 9.65 -3.45
C ASN A 116 20.18 8.86 -2.28
N ARG A 117 20.68 9.07 -1.05
CA ARG A 117 20.11 8.42 0.16
C ARG A 117 18.66 8.83 0.39
N ALA A 118 18.32 10.10 0.20
CA ALA A 118 16.95 10.58 0.34
C ALA A 118 16.04 9.93 -0.72
N SER A 119 16.49 9.90 -1.98
CA SER A 119 15.77 9.23 -3.08
C SER A 119 15.56 7.74 -2.84
N ILE A 120 16.59 6.99 -2.40
CA ILE A 120 16.46 5.57 -2.07
C ILE A 120 15.45 5.34 -0.94
N THR A 121 15.41 6.23 0.05
CA THR A 121 14.47 6.12 1.17
C THR A 121 13.03 6.32 0.70
N GLU A 122 12.80 7.29 -0.21
CA GLU A 122 11.49 7.54 -0.81
C GLU A 122 11.03 6.38 -1.71
N GLU A 123 11.91 5.87 -2.58
CA GLU A 123 11.60 4.73 -3.45
C GLU A 123 11.31 3.47 -2.64
N LYS A 124 12.05 3.25 -1.55
CA LYS A 124 11.76 2.15 -0.64
C LYS A 124 10.38 2.27 0.00
N ALA A 125 9.99 3.47 0.44
CA ALA A 125 8.65 3.67 1.00
C ALA A 125 7.54 3.35 -0.04
N LYS A 126 7.71 3.77 -1.29
CA LYS A 126 6.79 3.43 -2.39
C LYS A 126 6.74 1.93 -2.66
N LEU A 127 7.89 1.25 -2.59
CA LEU A 127 7.95 -0.20 -2.75
C LEU A 127 7.21 -0.92 -1.61
N ASP A 128 7.45 -0.51 -0.37
CA ASP A 128 6.79 -1.08 0.82
C ASP A 128 5.26 -0.91 0.73
N GLU A 129 4.77 0.24 0.24
CA GLU A 129 3.34 0.47 -0.02
C GLU A 129 2.78 -0.47 -1.10
N LEU A 130 3.54 -0.68 -2.19
CA LEU A 130 3.15 -1.58 -3.27
C LEU A 130 3.14 -3.05 -2.82
N GLU A 131 4.05 -3.47 -1.94
CA GLU A 131 4.09 -4.84 -1.39
C GLU A 131 2.87 -5.18 -0.53
N VAL A 132 2.17 -4.18 0.03
CA VAL A 132 0.92 -4.40 0.76
C VAL A 132 -0.27 -4.67 -0.19
N GLY A 133 -0.25 -4.10 -1.41
CA GLY A 133 -1.31 -4.21 -2.41
C GLY A 133 -1.69 -5.64 -2.86
N PRO A 134 -0.72 -6.55 -3.11
CA PRO A 134 -0.97 -7.95 -3.46
C PRO A 134 -1.90 -8.67 -2.49
N ASN A 135 -1.79 -8.41 -1.18
CA ASN A 135 -2.62 -9.07 -0.17
C ASN A 135 -4.11 -8.75 -0.35
N SER A 136 -4.45 -7.52 -0.73
CA SER A 136 -5.83 -7.10 -1.02
C SER A 136 -6.34 -7.72 -2.32
N THR A 137 -5.49 -7.77 -3.35
CA THR A 137 -5.83 -8.38 -4.64
C THR A 137 -6.07 -9.88 -4.50
N GLU A 138 -5.21 -10.58 -3.74
CA GLU A 138 -5.36 -12.00 -3.47
C GLU A 138 -6.62 -12.30 -2.65
N ALA A 139 -6.94 -11.48 -1.64
CA ALA A 139 -8.19 -11.61 -0.90
C ALA A 139 -9.42 -11.43 -1.81
N ASN A 140 -9.39 -10.47 -2.73
CA ASN A 140 -10.46 -10.28 -3.73
C ASN A 140 -10.59 -11.49 -4.66
N ILE A 141 -9.48 -12.06 -5.14
CA ILE A 141 -9.48 -13.28 -5.96
C ILE A 141 -10.10 -14.44 -5.19
N ARG A 142 -9.71 -14.65 -3.93
CA ARG A 142 -10.29 -15.72 -3.08
C ARG A 142 -11.80 -15.54 -2.92
N ARG A 143 -12.26 -14.31 -2.64
CA ARG A 143 -13.70 -13.99 -2.53
C ARG A 143 -14.46 -14.25 -3.83
N LEU A 144 -13.91 -13.80 -4.97
CA LEU A 144 -14.54 -14.01 -6.28
C LEU A 144 -14.61 -15.49 -6.65
N ASN A 145 -13.57 -16.27 -6.35
CA ASN A 145 -13.59 -17.72 -6.56
C ASN A 145 -14.63 -18.42 -5.68
N ALA A 146 -14.75 -18.03 -4.40
CA ALA A 146 -15.79 -18.57 -3.53
C ALA A 146 -17.19 -18.28 -4.10
N ARG A 147 -17.45 -17.05 -4.53
CA ARG A 147 -18.73 -16.68 -5.15
C ARG A 147 -19.00 -17.43 -6.45
N LYS A 148 -17.97 -17.67 -7.25
CA LYS A 148 -18.08 -18.49 -8.47
C LYS A 148 -18.52 -19.92 -8.15
N ILE A 149 -17.94 -20.54 -7.11
CA ILE A 149 -18.31 -21.89 -6.69
C ILE A 149 -19.77 -21.94 -6.22
N GLU A 150 -20.20 -20.98 -5.41
CA GLU A 150 -21.60 -20.87 -4.96
C GLU A 150 -22.57 -20.76 -6.13
N LEU A 151 -22.29 -19.86 -7.08
CA LEU A 151 -23.15 -19.67 -8.26
C LEU A 151 -23.22 -20.91 -9.15
N LEU A 152 -22.13 -21.66 -9.27
CA LEU A 152 -22.14 -22.94 -10.01
C LEU A 152 -23.03 -23.98 -9.32
N ALA A 153 -22.97 -24.07 -7.98
CA ALA A 153 -23.83 -24.98 -7.24
C ALA A 153 -25.32 -24.60 -7.34
N GLU A 154 -25.64 -23.30 -7.26
CA GLU A 154 -27.01 -22.79 -7.48
C GLU A 154 -27.51 -23.13 -8.90
N LEU A 155 -26.64 -22.98 -9.90
CA LEU A 155 -26.98 -23.31 -11.29
C LEU A 155 -27.24 -24.80 -11.48
N GLU A 156 -26.40 -25.67 -10.90
CA GLU A 156 -26.61 -27.12 -10.93
C GLU A 156 -27.94 -27.51 -10.27
N GLN A 157 -28.28 -26.89 -9.13
CA GLN A 157 -29.56 -27.12 -8.46
C GLN A 157 -30.75 -26.69 -9.32
N CYS A 158 -30.69 -25.50 -9.92
CA CYS A 158 -31.74 -25.00 -10.83
C CYS A 158 -31.93 -25.94 -12.03
N ASN A 159 -30.83 -26.42 -12.63
CA ASN A 159 -30.89 -27.35 -13.74
C ASN A 159 -31.52 -28.69 -13.33
N ALA A 160 -31.22 -29.20 -12.13
CA ALA A 160 -31.85 -30.42 -11.62
C ALA A 160 -33.37 -30.26 -11.41
N GLN A 161 -33.80 -29.10 -10.88
CA GLN A 161 -35.23 -28.79 -10.74
C GLN A 161 -35.93 -28.69 -12.10
N LEU A 162 -35.28 -28.03 -13.07
CA LEU A 162 -35.79 -27.89 -14.42
C LEU A 162 -35.98 -29.26 -15.07
N ALA A 163 -35.00 -30.17 -14.96
CA ALA A 163 -35.09 -31.53 -15.50
C ALA A 163 -36.27 -32.33 -14.89
N VAL A 164 -36.57 -32.14 -13.60
CA VAL A 164 -37.73 -32.78 -12.96
C VAL A 164 -39.05 -32.27 -13.54
N GLU A 165 -39.18 -30.97 -13.75
CA GLU A 165 -40.39 -30.38 -14.33
C GLU A 165 -40.55 -30.74 -15.81
N GLU A 166 -39.46 -30.78 -16.58
CA GLU A 166 -39.46 -31.26 -17.97
C GLU A 166 -39.93 -32.72 -18.06
N GLN A 167 -39.48 -33.58 -17.14
CA GLN A 167 -39.93 -34.97 -17.08
C GLN A 167 -41.42 -35.07 -16.74
N LYS A 168 -41.91 -34.30 -15.76
CA LYS A 168 -43.34 -34.24 -15.45
C LYS A 168 -44.16 -33.78 -16.66
N LEU A 169 -43.65 -32.80 -17.40
CA LEU A 169 -44.26 -32.32 -18.63
C LEU A 169 -44.30 -33.40 -19.73
N ALA A 170 -43.25 -34.20 -19.85
CA ALA A 170 -43.18 -35.32 -20.79
C ALA A 170 -44.15 -36.46 -20.43
N ASP A 171 -44.40 -36.71 -19.14
CA ASP A 171 -45.29 -37.78 -18.66
C ASP A 171 -46.79 -37.40 -18.68
N LEU A 172 -47.10 -36.10 -18.62
CA LEU A 172 -48.46 -35.55 -18.57
C LEU A 172 -49.38 -36.05 -19.71
N PRO A 173 -48.97 -36.09 -20.99
CA PRO A 173 -49.82 -36.58 -22.08
C PRO A 173 -50.31 -38.02 -21.88
N LYS A 174 -49.43 -38.90 -21.38
CA LYS A 174 -49.78 -40.29 -21.07
C LYS A 174 -50.77 -40.34 -19.91
N ALA A 175 -50.50 -39.63 -18.81
CA ALA A 175 -51.40 -39.56 -17.67
C ALA A 175 -52.80 -39.05 -18.05
N ILE A 176 -52.87 -38.02 -18.90
CA ILE A 176 -54.15 -37.49 -19.42
C ILE A 176 -54.89 -38.55 -20.26
N LYS A 177 -54.18 -39.28 -21.12
CA LYS A 177 -54.77 -40.34 -21.94
C LYS A 177 -55.34 -41.48 -21.09
N ASP A 178 -54.60 -41.89 -20.07
CA ASP A 178 -55.02 -42.96 -19.15
C ASP A 178 -56.24 -42.52 -18.33
N GLN A 179 -56.24 -41.28 -17.82
CA GLN A 179 -57.36 -40.73 -17.06
C GLN A 179 -58.63 -40.56 -17.92
N LYS A 180 -58.49 -40.10 -19.18
CA LYS A 180 -59.62 -40.04 -20.13
C LYS A 180 -60.21 -41.42 -20.39
N SER A 181 -59.36 -42.44 -20.52
CA SER A 181 -59.79 -43.82 -20.76
C SER A 181 -60.56 -44.37 -19.55
N LYS A 182 -60.06 -44.11 -18.33
CA LYS A 182 -60.73 -44.48 -17.08
C LYS A 182 -62.09 -43.78 -16.93
N LEU A 183 -62.16 -42.48 -17.21
CA LEU A 183 -63.41 -41.73 -17.17
C LEU A 183 -64.44 -42.29 -18.14
N LYS A 184 -64.02 -42.62 -19.38
CA LYS A 184 -64.89 -43.24 -20.38
C LYS A 184 -65.45 -44.58 -19.90
N ALA A 185 -64.63 -45.41 -19.24
CA ALA A 185 -65.06 -46.68 -18.67
C ALA A 185 -66.09 -46.49 -17.54
N SER A 186 -65.86 -45.54 -16.62
CA SER A 186 -66.81 -45.23 -15.55
C SER A 186 -68.15 -44.70 -16.07
N ILE A 187 -68.13 -43.81 -17.07
CA ILE A 187 -69.35 -43.31 -17.72
C ILE A 187 -70.12 -44.46 -18.36
N LYS A 188 -69.42 -45.37 -19.05
CA LYS A 188 -70.05 -46.56 -19.64
C LYS A 188 -70.70 -47.43 -18.58
N HIS A 189 -70.00 -47.72 -17.48
CA HIS A 189 -70.54 -48.50 -16.37
C HIS A 189 -71.80 -47.87 -15.77
N LEU A 190 -71.78 -46.56 -15.53
CA LEU A 190 -72.96 -45.83 -15.03
C LEU A 190 -74.14 -45.93 -16.00
N ALA A 191 -73.90 -45.75 -17.30
CA ALA A 191 -74.94 -45.88 -18.32
C ALA A 191 -75.55 -47.30 -18.35
N ASP A 192 -74.73 -48.33 -18.18
CA ASP A 192 -75.20 -49.73 -18.13
C ASP A 192 -76.02 -49.99 -16.85
N GLN A 193 -75.63 -49.42 -15.70
CA GLN A 193 -76.44 -49.48 -14.48
C GLN A 193 -77.80 -48.77 -14.65
N ILE A 194 -77.82 -47.58 -15.25
CA ILE A 194 -79.07 -46.85 -15.52
C ILE A 194 -80.00 -47.69 -16.41
N LYS A 195 -79.48 -48.36 -17.45
CA LYS A 195 -80.27 -49.26 -18.29
C LYS A 195 -80.81 -50.50 -17.56
N SER A 196 -80.10 -50.96 -16.53
CA SER A 196 -80.53 -52.11 -15.72
C SER A 196 -81.67 -51.80 -14.74
N LEU A 197 -81.97 -50.51 -14.52
CA LEU A 197 -83.12 -50.11 -13.72
C LEU A 197 -84.40 -50.59 -14.41
N LYS A 198 -85.13 -51.48 -13.74
CA LYS A 198 -86.45 -51.90 -14.18
C LYS A 198 -87.44 -50.76 -13.96
N ILE A 199 -88.26 -50.47 -14.96
CA ILE A 199 -89.42 -49.59 -14.78
C ILE A 199 -90.47 -50.40 -14.04
N ILE A 200 -90.74 -50.03 -12.78
CA ILE A 200 -91.78 -50.62 -11.95
C ILE A 200 -92.98 -49.65 -12.00
N PRO A 201 -94.16 -50.08 -12.49
CA PRO A 201 -95.36 -49.25 -12.44
C PRO A 201 -95.91 -49.21 -11.01
N GLY A 202 -96.46 -48.06 -10.62
CA GLY A 202 -96.94 -47.84 -9.25
C GLY A 202 -95.88 -47.23 -8.33
N THR A 203 -96.29 -46.86 -7.12
CA THR A 203 -95.38 -46.43 -6.05
C THR A 203 -95.33 -47.50 -4.98
N ASP A 204 -94.21 -47.58 -4.27
CA ASP A 204 -94.06 -48.44 -3.10
C ASP A 204 -95.19 -48.25 -2.08
N VAL A 205 -95.62 -47.01 -1.86
CA VAL A 205 -96.75 -46.67 -0.98
C VAL A 205 -98.07 -47.25 -1.50
N ALA A 206 -98.35 -47.14 -2.79
CA ALA A 206 -99.58 -47.68 -3.38
C ALA A 206 -99.60 -49.21 -3.33
N ASP A 207 -98.46 -49.85 -3.58
CA ASP A 207 -98.32 -51.31 -3.51
C ASP A 207 -98.47 -51.81 -2.06
N VAL A 208 -97.86 -51.12 -1.08
CA VAL A 208 -98.04 -51.41 0.35
C VAL A 208 -99.50 -51.23 0.76
N GLN A 209 -100.15 -50.15 0.33
CA GLN A 209 -101.56 -49.92 0.62
C GLN A 209 -102.45 -51.01 0.00
N ALA A 210 -102.16 -51.45 -1.24
CA ALA A 210 -102.88 -52.56 -1.87
C ALA A 210 -102.71 -53.87 -1.07
N ILE A 211 -101.51 -54.14 -0.54
CA ILE A 211 -101.25 -55.29 0.35
C ILE A 211 -102.07 -55.16 1.64
N ASP A 212 -102.05 -53.99 2.28
CA ASP A 212 -102.80 -53.75 3.52
C ASP A 212 -104.31 -53.86 3.33
N GLU A 213 -104.84 -53.36 2.21
CA GLU A 213 -106.25 -53.50 1.85
C GLU A 213 -106.64 -54.98 1.68
N VAL A 214 -105.81 -55.77 0.99
CA VAL A 214 -106.01 -57.22 0.87
C VAL A 214 -105.90 -57.92 2.24
N ASP A 215 -104.96 -57.51 3.09
CA ASP A 215 -104.83 -58.05 4.45
C ASP A 215 -106.06 -57.74 5.30
N GLN A 216 -106.59 -56.52 5.23
CA GLN A 216 -107.82 -56.13 5.91
C GLN A 216 -109.03 -56.96 5.44
N ILE A 217 -109.14 -57.24 4.15
CA ILE A 217 -110.17 -58.14 3.61
C ILE A 217 -110.03 -59.53 4.25
N ARG A 218 -108.81 -60.09 4.30
CA ARG A 218 -108.53 -61.38 4.96
C ARG A 218 -108.93 -61.35 6.43
N GLN A 219 -108.56 -60.32 7.19
CA GLN A 219 -108.90 -60.19 8.61
C GLN A 219 -110.42 -60.13 8.84
N ARG A 220 -111.16 -59.42 7.98
CA ARG A 220 -112.64 -59.35 8.06
C ARG A 220 -113.27 -60.73 7.83
N ALA A 221 -112.79 -61.48 6.85
CA ALA A 221 -113.27 -62.84 6.56
C ALA A 221 -113.00 -63.79 7.73
N ILE A 222 -111.77 -63.78 8.29
CA ILE A 222 -111.42 -64.56 9.49
C ILE A 222 -112.36 -64.21 10.65
N SER A 223 -112.55 -62.91 10.92
CA SER A 223 -113.43 -62.44 11.99
C SER A 223 -114.88 -62.88 11.79
N ALA A 224 -115.38 -62.86 10.54
CA ALA A 224 -116.75 -63.29 10.22
C ALA A 224 -116.94 -64.80 10.41
N ILE A 225 -115.97 -65.62 9.98
CA ILE A 225 -115.98 -67.08 10.20
C ILE A 225 -115.95 -67.38 11.70
N GLN A 226 -115.08 -66.73 12.47
CA GLN A 226 -114.99 -66.91 13.92
C GLN A 226 -116.31 -66.53 14.63
N ARG A 227 -116.99 -65.47 14.20
CA ARG A 227 -118.31 -65.09 14.73
C ARG A 227 -119.42 -66.11 14.43
N TYR A 228 -119.34 -66.80 13.29
CA TYR A 228 -120.31 -67.83 12.92
C TYR A 228 -120.12 -69.13 13.70
N VAL A 229 -118.86 -69.50 14.00
CA VAL A 229 -118.52 -70.72 14.75
C VAL A 229 -118.79 -70.59 16.26
N SER A 230 -118.83 -69.36 16.80
CA SER A 230 -119.10 -69.10 18.23
C SER A 230 -120.60 -68.90 18.56
N ARG A 231 -121.50 -69.35 17.68
CA ARG A 231 -122.96 -69.27 17.84
C ARG A 231 -123.54 -70.68 17.96
#